data_AF-A0A1M5TMI6-F1
#
_entry.id   AF-A0A1M5TMI6-F1
#
_cell.length_a   1.000
_cell.length_b   1.000
_cell.length_c   1.000
_cell.angle_alpha   90.00
_cell.angle_beta   90.00
_cell.angle_gamma   90.00
#
_symmetry.space_group_name_H-M   'P 1'
#
loop_
_entity.id
_entity.type
_entity.pdbx_description
1 polymer ?
#
loop_
_entity_poly.entity_id
_entity_poly.type
_entity_poly.pdbx_seq_one_letter_code
_entity_poly.pdbx_strand_id
1 'polypeptide(L)'
;MSGQQKVGELTQKVIDTLGLSMIVGTPILCGPANKNHMQNEHPQDFEKYGSKLDEIITSPSYICKHPNKPSIEYVKVFKDENNEHVLVAVRASGKGVLFDRTLFVMDPIKVQAYKNKGAFNTY
;
A
#
# COMPACT_ATOMS: atom_id res chain seq x y z
N MET A 1 10.12 19.78 -13.51
CA MET A 1 10.66 18.55 -12.91
C MET A 1 9.54 17.89 -12.11
N SER A 2 8.97 16.78 -12.58
CA SER A 2 7.95 16.06 -11.82
C SER A 2 8.62 15.43 -10.59
N GLY A 3 8.43 15.99 -9.40
CA GLY A 3 9.01 15.51 -8.13
C GLY A 3 8.48 14.16 -7.64
N GLN A 4 8.14 13.26 -8.56
CA GLN A 4 7.60 11.94 -8.29
C GLN A 4 8.76 10.94 -8.11
N GLN A 5 8.72 10.20 -7.02
CA GLN A 5 9.67 9.14 -6.70
C GLN A 5 9.04 7.79 -7.00
N LYS A 6 9.77 6.88 -7.63
CA LYS A 6 9.35 5.48 -7.75
C LYS A 6 9.56 4.78 -6.41
N VAL A 7 8.51 4.14 -5.91
CA VAL A 7 8.51 3.40 -4.64
C VAL A 7 8.29 1.89 -4.85
N GLY A 8 8.03 1.45 -6.07
CA GLY A 8 7.93 0.03 -6.40
C GLY A 8 7.38 -0.21 -7.79
N GLU A 9 7.01 -1.46 -8.06
CA GLU A 9 6.39 -1.90 -9.31
C GLU A 9 5.31 -2.94 -9.01
N LEU A 10 4.30 -2.98 -9.88
CA LEU A 10 3.28 -4.01 -9.83
C LEU A 10 3.86 -5.35 -10.31
N THR A 11 3.82 -6.38 -9.48
CA THR A 11 4.34 -7.71 -9.83
C THR A 11 3.24 -8.61 -10.42
N GLN A 12 3.65 -9.63 -11.17
CA GLN A 12 2.74 -10.65 -11.68
C GLN A 12 2.00 -11.35 -10.54
N LYS A 13 2.69 -11.61 -9.41
CA LYS A 13 2.09 -12.19 -8.20
C LYS A 13 0.90 -11.37 -7.69
N VAL A 14 1.03 -10.04 -7.61
CA VAL A 14 -0.09 -9.16 -7.20
C VAL A 14 -1.25 -9.26 -8.18
N ILE A 15 -0.94 -9.22 -9.48
CA ILE A 15 -1.94 -9.30 -10.55
C ILE A 15 -2.75 -10.61 -10.46
N ASP A 16 -2.06 -11.73 -10.35
CA ASP A 16 -2.68 -13.07 -10.32
C ASP A 16 -3.48 -13.26 -9.03
N THR A 17 -2.89 -12.93 -7.88
CA THR A 17 -3.52 -13.11 -6.57
C THR A 17 -4.80 -12.30 -6.45
N LEU A 18 -4.79 -11.07 -6.98
CA LEU A 18 -5.93 -10.17 -6.88
C LEU A 18 -6.84 -10.26 -8.10
N GLY A 19 -6.47 -10.92 -9.20
CA GLY A 19 -7.24 -10.93 -10.44
C GLY A 19 -7.39 -9.51 -11.01
N LEU A 20 -6.26 -8.86 -11.34
CA LEU A 20 -6.21 -7.51 -11.91
C LEU A 20 -5.97 -7.58 -13.42
N SER A 21 -6.58 -6.66 -14.18
CA SER A 21 -6.30 -6.51 -15.62
C SER A 21 -5.29 -5.37 -15.84
N MET A 22 -4.06 -5.54 -15.34
CA MET A 22 -3.02 -4.52 -15.35
C MET A 22 -1.69 -5.08 -15.88
N ILE A 23 -0.80 -4.19 -16.33
CA ILE A 23 0.49 -4.57 -16.91
C ILE A 23 1.53 -4.81 -15.79
N VAL A 24 2.19 -5.96 -15.82
CA VAL A 24 3.32 -6.27 -14.92
C VAL A 24 4.46 -5.26 -15.13
N GLY A 25 5.15 -4.89 -14.05
CA GLY A 25 6.21 -3.87 -14.10
C GLY A 25 5.69 -2.43 -14.14
N THR A 26 4.37 -2.20 -14.08
CA THR A 26 3.82 -0.84 -13.97
C THR A 26 4.42 -0.15 -12.74
N PRO A 27 5.08 1.01 -12.89
CA PRO A 27 5.72 1.69 -11.77
C PRO A 27 4.68 2.24 -10.80
N ILE A 28 4.96 2.10 -9.51
CA ILE A 28 4.21 2.70 -8.42
C ILE A 28 4.98 3.93 -7.96
N LEU A 29 4.33 5.09 -8.05
CA LEU A 29 4.95 6.39 -7.82
C LEU A 29 4.39 7.08 -6.57
N CYS A 30 5.24 7.82 -5.89
CA CYS A 30 4.89 8.71 -4.79
C CYS A 30 5.24 10.15 -5.15
N GLY A 31 4.22 10.99 -5.30
CA GLY A 31 4.39 12.42 -5.59
C GLY A 31 4.40 13.29 -4.34
N PRO A 32 4.82 14.57 -4.44
CA PRO A 32 4.83 15.49 -3.30
C PRO A 32 3.43 15.69 -2.69
N ALA A 33 2.40 15.73 -3.53
CA ALA A 33 1.01 15.82 -3.05
C ALA A 33 0.57 14.57 -2.28
N ASN A 34 1.05 13.39 -2.64
CA ASN A 34 0.77 12.14 -1.95
C ASN A 34 1.45 12.12 -0.58
N LYS A 35 2.73 12.52 -0.52
CA LYS A 35 3.48 12.68 0.74
C LYS A 35 2.79 13.68 1.67
N ASN A 36 2.45 14.87 1.17
CA ASN A 36 1.76 15.89 1.96
C ASN A 36 0.41 15.41 2.49
N HIS A 37 -0.35 14.67 1.68
CA HIS A 37 -1.62 14.09 2.14
C HIS A 37 -1.40 13.08 3.27
N MET A 38 -0.43 12.17 3.14
CA MET A 38 -0.10 11.21 4.19
C MET A 38 0.38 11.90 5.47
N GLN A 39 1.24 12.91 5.36
CA GLN A 39 1.71 13.70 6.50
C GLN A 39 0.58 14.42 7.23
N ASN A 40 -0.41 14.94 6.50
CA ASN A 40 -1.50 15.68 7.11
C ASN A 40 -2.57 14.77 7.73
N GLU A 41 -2.90 13.65 7.09
CA GLU A 41 -3.95 12.73 7.57
C GLU A 41 -3.43 11.76 8.64
N HIS A 42 -2.17 11.33 8.53
CA HIS A 42 -1.55 10.33 9.41
C HIS A 42 -0.14 10.77 9.82
N PRO A 43 0.02 11.91 10.51
CA PRO A 43 1.34 12.49 10.80
C PRO A 43 2.26 11.55 11.56
N GLN A 44 1.76 10.88 12.61
CA GLN A 44 2.54 9.97 13.45
C GLN A 44 2.98 8.71 12.70
N ASP A 45 2.06 8.10 11.94
CA ASP A 45 2.36 6.92 11.15
C ASP A 45 3.33 7.23 10.00
N PHE A 46 3.15 8.39 9.37
CA PHE A 46 4.05 8.84 8.31
C PHE A 46 5.43 9.18 8.83
N GLU A 47 5.55 9.80 10.01
CA GLU A 47 6.85 10.03 10.65
C GLU A 47 7.59 8.71 10.90
N LYS A 48 6.86 7.69 11.36
CA LYS A 48 7.43 6.38 11.71
C LYS A 48 7.75 5.49 10.51
N TYR A 49 6.87 5.47 9.50
CA TYR A 49 6.92 4.50 8.40
C TYR A 49 7.01 5.12 7.00
N GLY A 50 6.91 6.44 6.85
CA GLY A 50 6.93 7.11 5.55
C GLY A 50 8.22 6.87 4.76
N SER A 51 9.35 6.66 5.45
CA SER A 51 10.63 6.27 4.84
C SER A 51 10.68 4.80 4.38
N LYS A 52 9.73 3.96 4.79
CA LYS A 52 9.64 2.53 4.48
C LYS A 52 8.60 2.21 3.39
N LEU A 53 8.09 3.21 2.68
CA LEU A 53 7.08 3.03 1.62
C LEU A 53 7.54 2.00 0.56
N ASP A 54 8.80 2.08 0.15
CA ASP A 54 9.40 1.17 -0.81
C ASP A 54 9.49 -0.27 -0.28
N GLU A 55 9.93 -0.42 0.96
CA GLU A 55 9.97 -1.70 1.65
C GLU A 55 8.57 -2.35 1.76
N ILE A 56 7.56 -1.57 2.13
CA ILE A 56 6.17 -2.05 2.28
C ILE A 56 5.61 -2.50 0.93
N ILE A 57 5.89 -1.78 -0.16
CA ILE A 57 5.38 -2.12 -1.50
C ILE A 57 6.14 -3.29 -2.11
N THR A 58 7.46 -3.35 -1.95
CA THR A 58 8.31 -4.38 -2.59
C THR A 58 8.33 -5.70 -1.82
N SER A 59 8.15 -5.65 -0.49
CA SER A 59 8.15 -6.82 0.39
C SER A 59 7.03 -6.73 1.44
N PRO A 60 5.75 -6.71 1.02
CA PRO A 60 4.62 -6.77 1.93
C PRO A 60 4.53 -8.16 2.58
N SER A 61 3.82 -8.24 3.70
CA SER A 61 3.39 -9.52 4.29
C SER A 61 2.09 -10.01 3.66
N TYR A 62 1.20 -9.08 3.31
CA TYR A 62 -0.09 -9.37 2.70
C TYR A 62 -0.42 -8.38 1.59
N ILE A 63 -1.23 -8.84 0.64
CA ILE A 63 -1.86 -8.00 -0.38
C ILE A 63 -3.38 -8.20 -0.36
N CYS A 64 -4.11 -7.09 -0.48
CA CYS A 64 -5.57 -7.08 -0.44
C CYS A 64 -6.15 -6.19 -1.55
N LYS A 65 -7.42 -6.42 -1.90
CA LYS A 65 -8.24 -5.44 -2.61
C LYS A 65 -9.03 -4.63 -1.59
N HIS A 66 -8.99 -3.31 -1.69
CA HIS A 66 -9.88 -2.48 -0.89
C HIS A 66 -11.35 -2.82 -1.26
N PRO A 67 -12.26 -3.02 -0.29
CA PRO A 67 -13.61 -3.54 -0.56
C PRO A 67 -14.45 -2.63 -1.48
N ASN A 68 -14.33 -1.31 -1.31
CA ASN A 68 -15.18 -0.33 -2.01
C ASN A 68 -14.42 0.59 -2.98
N LYS A 69 -13.09 0.47 -3.10
CA LYS A 69 -12.26 1.38 -3.89
C LYS A 69 -11.38 0.54 -4.81
N PRO A 70 -11.08 0.99 -6.04
CA PRO A 70 -10.16 0.31 -6.94
C PRO A 70 -8.70 0.56 -6.51
N SER A 71 -8.38 0.17 -5.28
CA SER A 71 -7.06 0.28 -4.68
C SER A 71 -6.54 -1.11 -4.33
N ILE A 72 -5.25 -1.31 -4.59
CA ILE A 72 -4.46 -2.41 -4.07
C ILE A 72 -3.93 -1.98 -2.71
N GLU A 73 -4.07 -2.81 -1.69
CA GLU A 73 -3.54 -2.53 -0.35
C GLU A 73 -2.35 -3.46 -0.10
N TYR A 74 -1.17 -2.87 0.07
CA TYR A 74 0.04 -3.55 0.48
C TYR A 74 0.16 -3.43 1.99
N VAL A 75 0.24 -4.56 2.70
CA VAL A 75 0.31 -4.56 4.15
C VAL A 75 1.57 -5.27 4.61
N LYS A 76 2.41 -4.58 5.38
CA LYS A 76 3.60 -5.16 6.00
C LYS A 76 3.42 -5.27 7.50
N VAL A 77 3.78 -6.42 8.06
CA VAL A 77 3.81 -6.64 9.51
C VAL A 77 5.21 -6.38 10.02
N PHE A 78 5.38 -5.31 10.80
CA PHE A 78 6.65 -5.00 11.46
C PHE A 78 6.71 -5.71 12.82
N LYS A 79 7.34 -6.90 12.83
CA LYS A 79 7.42 -7.76 14.02
C LYS A 79 8.14 -7.09 15.20
N ASP A 80 9.20 -6.35 14.91
CA ASP A 80 10.00 -5.63 15.90
C ASP A 80 9.27 -4.40 16.48
N GLU A 81 8.12 -4.04 15.89
CA GLU A 81 7.30 -2.87 16.25
C GLU A 81 5.90 -3.33 16.66
N ASN A 82 5.82 -4.17 17.69
CA ASN A 82 4.56 -4.68 18.27
C ASN A 82 3.65 -5.43 17.28
N ASN A 83 4.19 -6.01 16.21
CA ASN A 83 3.42 -6.63 15.13
C ASN A 83 2.42 -5.66 14.46
N GLU A 84 2.79 -4.39 14.36
CA GLU A 84 1.99 -3.38 13.66
C GLU A 84 1.80 -3.76 12.19
N HIS A 85 0.56 -3.68 11.73
CA HIS A 85 0.18 -3.93 10.34
C HIS A 85 0.11 -2.58 9.63
N VAL A 86 1.14 -2.23 8.88
CA VAL A 86 1.20 -0.95 8.17
C VAL A 86 0.67 -1.15 6.76
N LEU A 87 -0.36 -0.37 6.42
CA LEU A 87 -1.06 -0.45 5.14
C LEU A 87 -0.66 0.72 4.24
N VAL A 88 -0.29 0.41 3.00
CA VAL A 88 -0.11 1.39 1.93
C VAL A 88 -1.12 1.10 0.83
N ALA A 89 -2.00 2.05 0.55
CA ALA A 89 -3.00 1.92 -0.50
C ALA A 89 -2.46 2.49 -1.83
N VAL A 90 -2.44 1.68 -2.87
CA VAL A 90 -2.00 2.05 -4.23
C VAL A 90 -3.19 2.07 -5.17
N ARG A 91 -3.33 3.13 -5.97
CA ARG A 91 -4.45 3.30 -6.90
C ARG A 91 -3.98 3.77 -8.27
N ALA A 92 -4.62 3.25 -9.31
CA ALA A 92 -4.42 3.73 -10.66
C ALA A 92 -5.05 5.11 -10.86
N SER A 93 -4.32 6.02 -11.51
CA SER A 93 -4.88 7.24 -12.09
C SER A 93 -5.74 6.92 -13.31
N GLY A 94 -6.49 7.90 -13.82
CA GLY A 94 -7.27 7.75 -15.05
C GLY A 94 -6.44 7.40 -16.29
N LYS A 95 -5.10 7.54 -16.24
CA LYS A 95 -4.16 7.16 -17.31
C LYS A 95 -3.43 5.83 -17.04
N GLY A 96 -3.84 5.07 -16.02
CA GLY A 96 -3.23 3.77 -15.68
C GLY A 96 -1.95 3.83 -14.85
N VAL A 97 -1.39 5.02 -14.58
CA VAL A 97 -0.21 5.19 -13.71
C VAL A 97 -0.62 4.93 -12.24
N LEU A 98 0.16 4.13 -11.52
CA LEU A 98 -0.10 3.81 -10.11
C LEU A 98 0.53 4.81 -9.16
N PHE A 99 -0.25 5.24 -8.17
CA PHE A 99 0.23 6.10 -7.09
C PHE A 99 -0.11 5.52 -5.73
N ASP A 100 0.80 5.67 -4.77
CA ASP A 100 0.43 5.53 -3.37
C ASP A 100 -0.55 6.65 -2.96
N ARG A 101 -1.48 6.34 -2.07
CA ARG A 101 -2.56 7.25 -1.70
C ARG A 101 -2.64 7.51 -0.23
N THR A 102 -2.28 6.54 0.59
CA THR A 102 -2.22 6.71 2.05
C THR A 102 -1.29 5.65 2.63
N LEU A 103 -0.74 5.96 3.82
CA LEU A 103 0.02 5.08 4.69
C LEU A 103 -0.52 5.27 6.09
N PHE A 104 -0.83 4.18 6.80
CA PHE A 104 -1.18 4.22 8.22
C PHE A 104 -1.04 2.85 8.88
N VAL A 105 -0.91 2.84 10.20
CA VAL A 105 -0.98 1.63 11.01
C VAL A 105 -2.43 1.21 11.14
N MET A 106 -2.76 -0.01 10.73
CA MET A 106 -4.11 -0.53 10.84
C MET A 106 -4.50 -0.71 12.31
N ASP A 107 -5.67 -0.19 12.69
CA ASP A 107 -6.29 -0.49 13.98
C ASP A 107 -6.48 -2.02 14.17
N PRO A 108 -6.23 -2.57 15.37
CA PRO A 108 -6.37 -4.00 15.64
C PRO A 108 -7.75 -4.58 15.29
N ILE A 109 -8.84 -3.81 15.47
CA ILE A 109 -10.20 -4.21 15.08
C ILE A 109 -10.28 -4.37 13.56
N LYS A 110 -9.66 -3.45 12.81
CA LYS A 110 -9.59 -3.54 11.34
C LYS A 110 -8.77 -4.75 10.90
N VAL A 111 -7.62 -5.01 11.54
CA VAL A 111 -6.80 -6.20 11.26
C VAL A 111 -7.62 -7.47 11.47
N GLN A 112 -8.34 -7.57 12.59
CA GLN A 112 -9.18 -8.74 12.87
C GLN A 112 -10.33 -8.87 11.86
N ALA A 113 -10.95 -7.77 11.46
CA ALA A 113 -11.99 -7.78 10.43
C ALA A 113 -11.46 -8.31 9.08
N TYR A 114 -10.23 -7.95 8.69
CA TYR A 114 -9.60 -8.45 7.46
C TYR A 114 -9.29 -9.94 7.56
N LYS A 115 -8.79 -10.40 8.72
CA LYS A 115 -8.57 -11.84 8.99
C LYS A 115 -9.87 -12.63 8.89
N ASN A 116 -10.92 -12.19 9.58
CA ASN A 116 -12.22 -12.87 9.61
C ASN A 116 -12.87 -12.96 8.23
N LYS A 117 -12.63 -11.97 7.36
CA LYS A 117 -13.15 -11.95 5.99
C LYS A 117 -12.27 -12.70 4.98
N GLY A 118 -11.11 -13.22 5.40
CA GLY A 118 -10.13 -13.81 4.50
C GLY A 118 -9.56 -12.81 3.48
N ALA A 119 -9.55 -11.51 3.83
CA ALA A 119 -9.14 -10.46 2.90
C ALA A 119 -7.63 -10.40 2.68
N PHE A 120 -6.84 -10.85 3.66
CA PHE A 120 -5.39 -10.94 3.57
C PHE A 120 -4.97 -12.11 2.70
N ASN A 121 -4.38 -11.80 1.53
CA ASN A 121 -3.67 -12.81 0.75
C ASN A 121 -2.19 -12.73 1.10
N THR A 122 -1.59 -13.85 1.51
CA THR A 122 -0.17 -13.89 1.89
C THR A 122 0.70 -13.63 0.67
N TYR A 123 1.63 -12.68 0.80
CA TYR A 123 2.56 -12.31 -0.26
C TYR A 123 3.85 -13.15 -0.26
#